data_AF-A0A226ELZ8-F1
#
_entry.id   AF-A0A226ELZ8-F1
#
_cell.length_a   1.000
_cell.length_b   1.000
_cell.length_c   1.000
_cell.angle_alpha   90.00
_cell.angle_beta   90.00
_cell.angle_gamma   90.00
#
_symmetry.space_group_name_H-M   'P 1'
#
loop_
_entity.id
_entity.type
_entity.pdbx_description
1 polymer ?
#
loop_
_entity_poly.entity_id
_entity_poly.type
_entity_poly.pdbx_seq_one_letter_code
_entity_poly.pdbx_strand_id
1 'polypeptide(L)'
;MKIETTIFILVSLLGSLYAVPIGKSNRTQEGTLGEARLILPQMDNDGLPLVPVRDALELRLLTSFGGFTQLEGVGGWESDGSGGGRELHHEAVWVYDIATTNDATAEILLKDIALWLKKQARQHSVYLRLPSGEIVFV
;
A
#
# COMPACT_ATOMS: atom_id res chain seq x y z
N MET A 1 -29.81 -21.79 -26.88
CA MET A 1 -30.11 -21.55 -25.45
C MET A 1 -28.81 -21.75 -24.67
N LYS A 2 -28.15 -20.67 -24.23
CA LYS A 2 -26.91 -20.76 -23.45
C LYS A 2 -27.29 -20.79 -21.97
N ILE A 3 -26.85 -21.81 -21.25
CA ILE A 3 -27.06 -21.92 -19.81
C ILE A 3 -25.92 -21.15 -19.15
N GLU A 4 -26.26 -20.12 -18.39
CA GLU A 4 -25.30 -19.36 -17.62
C GLU A 4 -25.23 -19.91 -16.20
N THR A 5 -24.06 -20.40 -15.80
CA THR A 5 -23.80 -20.86 -14.43
C THR A 5 -23.04 -19.77 -13.68
N THR A 6 -23.62 -19.25 -12.61
CA THR A 6 -23.01 -18.26 -11.69
C THR A 6 -22.48 -18.99 -10.46
N ILE A 7 -21.23 -18.70 -10.08
CA ILE A 7 -20.54 -19.32 -8.93
C ILE A 7 -20.38 -18.27 -7.82
N PHE A 8 -20.60 -18.67 -6.57
CA PHE A 8 -20.43 -17.82 -5.39
C PHE A 8 -19.39 -18.44 -4.44
N ILE A 9 -18.56 -17.61 -3.81
CA ILE A 9 -17.74 -18.00 -2.66
C ILE A 9 -18.31 -17.35 -1.41
N LEU A 10 -18.42 -18.12 -0.34
CA LEU A 10 -18.83 -17.65 0.99
C LEU A 10 -17.57 -17.28 1.78
N VAL A 11 -17.49 -16.02 2.19
CA VAL A 11 -16.42 -15.54 3.08
C VAL A 11 -17.04 -15.14 4.41
N SER A 12 -16.45 -15.62 5.51
CA SER A 12 -16.86 -15.31 6.87
C SER A 12 -15.98 -14.19 7.43
N LEU A 13 -16.59 -13.03 7.69
CA LEU A 13 -16.02 -11.96 8.52
C LEU A 13 -17.04 -11.65 9.62
N LEU A 14 -16.60 -11.74 10.89
CA LEU A 14 -17.38 -11.33 12.06
C LEU A 14 -18.78 -11.96 12.17
N GLY A 15 -18.92 -13.26 11.87
CA GLY A 15 -20.15 -14.01 12.15
C GLY A 15 -21.32 -13.74 11.21
N SER A 16 -21.11 -13.03 10.09
CA SER A 16 -22.11 -12.86 9.04
C SER A 16 -21.60 -13.42 7.71
N LEU A 17 -22.39 -14.30 7.09
CA LEU A 17 -22.10 -14.91 5.79
C LEU A 17 -22.57 -13.97 4.69
N TYR A 18 -21.62 -13.40 3.93
CA TYR A 18 -21.93 -12.65 2.73
C TYR A 18 -21.59 -13.49 1.49
N ALA A 19 -22.56 -13.60 0.57
CA ALA A 19 -22.32 -14.15 -0.76
C ALA A 19 -21.70 -13.03 -1.61
N VAL A 20 -20.42 -13.17 -1.95
CA VAL A 20 -19.76 -12.26 -2.89
C VAL A 20 -20.01 -12.80 -4.30
N PRO A 21 -20.70 -12.07 -5.18
CA PRO A 21 -20.85 -12.48 -6.57
C PRO A 21 -19.47 -12.48 -7.22
N ILE A 22 -19.02 -13.64 -7.70
CA ILE A 22 -17.89 -13.70 -8.63
C ILE A 22 -18.46 -13.27 -9.96
N GLY A 23 -18.42 -11.97 -10.23
CA GLY A 23 -18.71 -11.44 -11.55
C GLY A 23 -17.85 -12.18 -12.57
N LYS A 24 -18.48 -12.67 -13.64
CA LYS A 24 -17.74 -13.14 -14.83
C LYS A 24 -16.76 -12.03 -15.18
N SER A 25 -15.46 -12.31 -15.16
CA SER A 25 -14.48 -11.33 -15.60
C SER A 25 -14.72 -11.12 -17.10
N ASN A 26 -15.50 -10.10 -17.43
CA ASN A 26 -15.37 -9.48 -18.73
C ASN A 26 -13.88 -9.13 -18.82
N ARG A 27 -13.17 -9.65 -19.83
CA ARG A 27 -11.85 -9.14 -20.22
C ARG A 27 -12.05 -7.71 -20.74
N THR A 28 -12.39 -6.81 -19.84
CA THR A 28 -12.56 -5.37 -20.06
C THR A 28 -11.19 -4.77 -19.83
N GLN A 29 -10.55 -4.40 -20.94
CA GLN A 29 -9.27 -3.68 -21.03
C GLN A 29 -8.16 -4.29 -20.17
N GLU A 30 -7.17 -4.91 -20.82
CA GLU A 30 -5.88 -5.15 -20.17
C GLU A 30 -5.32 -3.78 -19.75
N GLY A 31 -5.57 -3.41 -18.48
CA GLY A 31 -4.95 -2.24 -17.88
C GLY A 31 -3.45 -2.42 -18.04
N THR A 32 -2.79 -1.40 -18.60
CA THR A 32 -1.34 -1.47 -18.79
C THR A 32 -0.68 -1.75 -17.45
N LEU A 33 0.21 -2.74 -17.41
CA LEU A 33 0.96 -3.04 -16.19
C LEU A 33 1.83 -1.84 -15.83
N GLY A 34 1.90 -1.54 -14.53
CA GLY A 34 2.72 -0.48 -13.97
C GLY A 34 3.30 -0.89 -12.62
N GLU A 35 4.14 -0.02 -12.08
CA GLU A 35 4.77 -0.21 -10.77
C GLU A 35 4.30 0.90 -9.82
N ALA A 36 3.71 0.49 -8.70
CA ALA A 36 3.47 1.37 -7.57
C ALA A 36 4.59 1.24 -6.53
N ARG A 37 4.80 2.30 -5.75
CA ARG A 37 5.79 2.30 -4.65
C ARG A 37 5.20 2.86 -3.36
N LEU A 38 5.40 2.15 -2.26
CA LEU A 38 5.15 2.64 -0.89
C LEU A 38 6.47 2.69 -0.12
N ILE A 39 6.60 3.67 0.78
CA ILE A 39 7.75 3.78 1.69
C ILE A 39 7.25 3.83 3.12
N LEU A 40 7.83 2.98 3.98
CA LEU A 40 7.53 2.89 5.40
C LEU A 40 8.81 3.14 6.21
N PRO A 41 8.86 4.18 7.05
CA PRO A 41 9.89 4.31 8.08
C PRO A 41 10.02 3.08 8.98
N GLN A 42 11.25 2.78 9.42
CA GLN A 42 11.46 1.68 10.37
C GLN A 42 11.01 2.01 11.80
N MET A 43 10.92 3.31 12.11
CA MET A 43 10.47 3.84 13.40
C MET A 43 9.25 4.76 13.21
N ASP A 44 8.43 4.90 14.24
CA ASP A 44 7.41 5.96 14.29
C ASP A 44 8.01 7.30 14.76
N ASN A 45 7.17 8.33 14.84
CA ASN A 45 7.58 9.67 15.30
C ASN A 45 8.02 9.71 16.78
N ASP A 46 7.74 8.67 17.57
CA ASP A 46 8.18 8.53 18.95
C ASP A 46 9.46 7.65 19.06
N GLY A 47 10.01 7.20 17.93
CA GLY A 47 11.19 6.34 17.87
C GLY A 47 10.91 4.86 18.15
N LEU A 48 9.64 4.43 18.12
CA LEU A 48 9.26 3.03 18.34
C LEU A 48 9.32 2.22 17.04
N PRO A 49 9.79 0.96 17.10
CA PRO A 49 9.93 0.13 15.91
C PRO A 49 8.59 -0.24 15.28
N LEU A 50 8.51 -0.14 13.96
CA LEU A 50 7.30 -0.42 13.18
C LEU A 50 7.23 -1.85 12.62
N VAL A 51 8.01 -2.78 13.16
CA VAL A 51 8.02 -4.19 12.72
C VAL A 51 6.61 -4.83 12.67
N PRO A 52 5.73 -4.65 13.67
CA PRO A 52 4.37 -5.22 13.57
C PRO A 52 3.52 -4.58 12.46
N VAL A 53 3.73 -3.29 12.19
CA VAL A 53 3.02 -2.56 11.12
C VAL A 53 3.52 -3.01 9.75
N ARG A 54 4.83 -3.22 9.63
CA ARG A 54 5.49 -3.81 8.47
C ARG A 54 4.88 -5.17 8.12
N ASP A 55 4.84 -6.11 9.07
CA ASP A 55 4.30 -7.46 8.84
C ASP A 55 2.83 -7.42 8.39
N ALA A 56 2.04 -6.52 8.98
CA ALA A 56 0.64 -6.33 8.60
C ALA A 56 0.49 -5.69 7.21
N LEU A 57 1.39 -4.78 6.82
CA LEU A 57 1.44 -4.20 5.47
C LEU A 57 1.76 -5.27 4.43
N GLU A 58 2.79 -6.08 4.66
CA GLU A 58 3.23 -7.13 3.75
C GLU A 58 2.11 -8.14 3.47
N LEU A 59 1.38 -8.56 4.52
CA LEU A 59 0.23 -9.44 4.36
C LEU A 59 -0.90 -8.79 3.52
N ARG A 60 -1.15 -7.49 3.69
CA ARG A 60 -2.12 -6.75 2.88
C ARG A 60 -1.69 -6.69 1.42
N LEU A 61 -0.42 -6.38 1.14
CA LEU A 61 0.12 -6.32 -0.22
C LEU A 61 0.04 -7.69 -0.91
N LEU A 62 0.41 -8.77 -0.21
CA LEU A 62 0.26 -10.14 -0.71
C LEU A 62 -1.19 -10.50 -1.02
N THR A 63 -2.12 -10.13 -0.14
CA THR A 63 -3.55 -10.43 -0.32
C THR A 63 -4.18 -9.61 -1.45
N SER A 64 -3.77 -8.35 -1.61
CA SER A 64 -4.38 -7.42 -2.58
C SER A 64 -3.77 -7.51 -3.98
N PHE A 65 -2.46 -7.74 -4.09
CA PHE A 65 -1.72 -7.68 -5.36
C PHE A 65 -0.96 -8.97 -5.69
N GLY A 66 -1.00 -9.98 -4.82
CA GLY A 66 -0.31 -11.25 -5.00
C GLY A 66 1.18 -11.23 -4.66
N GLY A 67 1.77 -10.06 -4.38
CA GLY A 67 3.19 -9.93 -4.06
C GLY A 67 3.69 -8.49 -3.99
N PHE A 68 4.94 -8.37 -3.58
CA PHE A 68 5.71 -7.13 -3.56
C PHE A 68 7.22 -7.47 -3.60
N THR A 69 8.05 -6.49 -3.92
CA THR A 69 9.50 -6.53 -3.68
C THR A 69 9.85 -5.54 -2.59
N GLN A 70 10.61 -5.96 -1.59
CA GLN A 70 11.08 -5.08 -0.51
C GLN A 70 12.56 -4.76 -0.67
N LEU A 71 12.90 -3.50 -0.44
CA LEU A 71 14.25 -2.96 -0.38
C LEU A 71 14.46 -2.23 0.94
N GLU A 72 15.70 -2.17 1.42
CA GLU A 72 16.10 -1.24 2.48
C GLU A 72 16.57 0.07 1.85
N GLY A 73 16.19 1.19 2.45
CA GLY A 73 16.55 2.52 1.98
C GLY A 73 16.84 3.47 3.14
N VAL A 74 17.24 4.69 2.76
CA VAL A 74 17.44 5.80 3.70
C VAL A 74 16.66 7.00 3.19
N GLY A 75 15.75 7.51 4.01
CA GLY A 75 15.14 8.82 3.86
C GLY A 75 16.01 9.89 4.49
N GLY A 76 15.91 11.12 4.01
CA GLY A 76 16.58 12.26 4.61
C GLY A 76 15.71 13.50 4.55
N TRP A 77 15.73 14.27 5.63
CA TRP A 77 15.09 15.58 5.69
C TRP A 77 15.97 16.53 6.47
N GLU A 78 15.67 17.80 6.33
CA GLU A 78 16.39 18.85 7.03
C GLU A 78 15.48 19.50 8.06
N SER A 79 16.05 19.89 9.19
CA SER A 79 15.37 20.71 10.19
C SER A 79 16.23 21.91 10.60
N ASP A 80 15.59 22.90 11.22
CA ASP A 80 16.31 23.96 11.90
C ASP A 80 16.91 23.39 13.20
N GLY A 81 18.22 23.29 13.24
CA GLY A 81 18.96 22.85 14.42
C GLY A 81 18.82 23.85 15.57
N SER A 82 19.04 23.36 16.78
CA SER A 82 18.85 24.11 18.04
C SER A 82 19.72 25.37 18.20
N GLY A 83 20.68 25.59 17.30
CA GLY A 83 21.52 26.80 17.22
C GLY A 83 21.27 27.70 16.00
N GLY A 84 20.19 27.49 15.25
CA GLY A 84 19.89 28.26 14.03
C GLY A 84 20.69 27.85 12.79
N GLY A 85 21.37 26.70 12.85
CA GLY A 85 21.99 26.06 11.68
C GLY A 85 21.09 24.95 11.12
N ARG A 86 21.22 24.61 9.84
CA ARG A 86 20.48 23.50 9.22
C ARG A 86 21.07 22.15 9.67
N GLU A 87 20.22 21.23 10.11
CA GLU A 87 20.61 19.88 10.52
C GLU A 87 20.02 18.85 9.54
N LEU A 88 20.87 17.97 9.01
CA LEU A 88 20.46 16.88 8.13
C LEU A 88 20.17 15.63 8.96
N HIS A 89 18.92 15.15 8.89
CA HIS A 89 18.48 13.91 9.51
C HIS A 89 18.41 12.80 8.47
N HIS A 90 18.69 11.59 8.92
CA HIS A 90 18.55 10.36 8.12
C HIS A 90 17.67 9.37 8.87
N GLU A 91 16.90 8.59 8.14
CA GLU A 91 16.03 7.56 8.68
C GLU A 91 16.07 6.31 7.80
N ALA A 92 16.17 5.15 8.44
CA ALA A 92 16.04 3.88 7.74
C ALA A 92 14.59 3.64 7.33
N VAL A 93 14.37 3.19 6.09
CA VAL A 93 13.04 2.91 5.54
C VAL A 93 12.99 1.54 4.87
N TRP A 94 11.80 0.95 4.83
CA TRP A 94 11.45 -0.14 3.91
C TRP A 94 10.75 0.44 2.70
N VAL A 95 11.21 0.05 1.51
CA VAL A 95 10.62 0.47 0.23
C VAL A 95 9.96 -0.74 -0.42
N TYR A 96 8.69 -0.59 -0.80
CA TYR A 96 7.87 -1.64 -1.39
C TYR A 96 7.53 -1.30 -2.83
N ASP A 97 8.05 -2.08 -3.76
CA ASP A 97 7.69 -2.02 -5.19
C ASP A 97 6.61 -3.07 -5.48
N ILE A 98 5.52 -2.62 -6.09
CA ILE A 98 4.27 -3.37 -6.24
C ILE A 98 3.89 -3.37 -7.73
N ALA A 99 3.96 -4.55 -8.36
CA ALA A 99 3.49 -4.73 -9.73
C ALA A 99 1.96 -4.82 -9.73
N THR A 100 1.29 -3.94 -10.49
CA THR A 100 -0.17 -3.90 -10.54
C THR A 100 -0.67 -3.28 -11.85
N THR A 101 -1.98 -3.29 -12.09
CA THR A 101 -2.59 -2.64 -13.24
C THR A 101 -2.68 -1.13 -13.04
N ASN A 102 -2.52 -0.36 -14.11
CA ASN A 102 -2.78 1.08 -14.12
C ASN A 102 -4.27 1.35 -14.37
N ASP A 103 -5.09 0.99 -13.39
CA ASP A 103 -6.53 1.27 -13.39
C ASP A 103 -7.00 1.85 -12.04
N ALA A 104 -8.21 2.41 -12.05
CA ALA A 104 -8.78 3.07 -10.88
C ALA A 104 -8.98 2.13 -9.68
N THR A 105 -9.17 0.83 -9.91
CA THR A 105 -9.36 -0.14 -8.81
C THR A 105 -8.05 -0.32 -8.05
N ALA A 106 -6.94 -0.52 -8.76
CA ALA A 106 -5.62 -0.60 -8.17
C ALA A 106 -5.25 0.70 -7.43
N GLU A 107 -5.54 1.85 -8.03
CA GLU A 107 -5.31 3.17 -7.42
C GLU A 107 -6.07 3.35 -6.10
N ILE A 108 -7.36 3.01 -6.07
CA ILE A 108 -8.20 3.10 -4.85
C ILE A 108 -7.63 2.20 -3.75
N LEU A 109 -7.25 0.96 -4.09
CA LEU A 109 -6.67 0.02 -3.12
C LEU A 109 -5.33 0.53 -2.57
N LEU A 110 -4.46 1.07 -3.42
CA LEU A 110 -3.18 1.63 -2.99
C LEU A 110 -3.37 2.83 -2.05
N LYS A 111 -4.31 3.73 -2.37
CA LYS A 111 -4.64 4.88 -1.54
C LYS A 111 -5.24 4.47 -0.19
N ASP A 112 -6.11 3.45 -0.16
CA ASP A 112 -6.65 2.89 1.09
C ASP A 112 -5.54 2.27 1.96
N ILE A 113 -4.63 1.50 1.36
CA ILE A 113 -3.48 0.93 2.07
C ILE A 113 -2.56 2.03 2.62
N ALA A 114 -2.28 3.09 1.84
CA ALA A 114 -1.49 4.23 2.29
C ALA A 114 -2.15 4.97 3.47
N LEU A 115 -3.46 5.21 3.41
CA LEU A 115 -4.23 5.85 4.49
C LEU A 115 -4.21 4.99 5.77
N TRP A 116 -4.39 3.68 5.62
CA TRP A 116 -4.28 2.74 6.73
C TRP A 116 -2.87 2.77 7.33
N LEU A 117 -1.84 2.75 6.48
CA LEU A 117 -0.44 2.74 6.90
C LEU A 117 -0.08 4.00 7.68
N LYS A 118 -0.47 5.18 7.18
CA LYS A 118 -0.30 6.46 7.86
C LYS A 118 -0.81 6.40 9.31
N LYS A 119 -2.03 5.87 9.48
CA LYS A 119 -2.68 5.75 10.79
C LYS A 119 -1.96 4.75 11.71
N GLN A 120 -1.59 3.58 11.19
CA GLN A 120 -0.94 2.55 12.02
C GLN A 120 0.49 2.93 12.41
N ALA A 121 1.23 3.55 11.47
CA ALA A 121 2.61 3.98 11.68
C ALA A 121 2.71 5.33 12.41
N ARG A 122 1.59 5.97 12.74
CA ARG A 122 1.52 7.30 13.36
C ARG A 122 2.30 8.37 12.60
N GLN A 123 2.38 8.24 11.28
CA GLN A 123 3.13 9.13 10.40
C GLN A 123 2.30 10.36 10.02
N HIS A 124 2.96 11.51 9.85
CA HIS A 124 2.29 12.72 9.36
C HIS A 124 1.87 12.58 7.88
N SER A 125 2.67 11.84 7.11
CA SER A 125 2.39 11.52 5.72
C SER A 125 3.03 10.19 5.31
N VAL A 126 2.47 9.52 4.32
CA VAL A 126 3.06 8.36 3.65
C VAL A 126 3.33 8.69 2.18
N TYR A 127 4.53 8.36 1.70
CA TYR A 127 4.86 8.45 0.28
C TYR A 127 4.22 7.29 -0.48
N LEU A 128 3.44 7.62 -1.52
CA LEU A 128 2.86 6.67 -2.47
C LEU A 128 3.14 7.13 -3.90
N ARG A 129 3.78 6.27 -4.71
CA ARG A 129 3.79 6.41 -6.17
C ARG A 129 2.76 5.46 -6.76
N LEU A 130 1.84 5.98 -7.55
CA LEU A 130 0.83 5.21 -8.26
C LEU A 130 1.41 4.53 -9.52
N PRO A 131 0.74 3.52 -10.09
CA PRO A 131 1.19 2.84 -11.32
C PRO A 131 1.30 3.78 -12.53
N SER A 132 0.59 4.91 -12.50
CA SER A 132 0.68 5.99 -13.48
C SER A 132 1.98 6.80 -13.39
N GLY A 133 2.75 6.64 -12.31
CA GLY A 133 3.91 7.45 -11.96
C GLY A 133 3.58 8.69 -11.11
N GLU A 134 2.30 9.00 -10.89
CA GLU A 134 1.88 10.08 -10.00
C GLU A 134 2.34 9.83 -8.56
N ILE A 135 2.82 10.88 -7.89
CA ILE A 135 3.22 10.83 -6.49
C ILE A 135 2.16 11.51 -5.64
N VAL A 136 1.71 10.80 -4.60
CA VAL A 136 0.72 11.27 -3.64
C VAL A 136 1.32 11.14 -2.24
N PHE A 137 1.14 12.20 -1.43
CA PHE A 137 1.44 12.17 0.00
C PHE A 137 0.12 12.05 0.75
N VAL A 138 -0.05 10.90 1.41
CA VAL A 138 -1.30 10.52 2.08
C VAL A 138 -1.21 10.81 3.55
#